data_AF-A0A813G363-F1
#
_entry.id   AF-A0A813G363-F1
#
_cell.length_a   1.000
_cell.length_b   1.000
_cell.length_c   1.000
_cell.angle_alpha   90.00
_cell.angle_beta   90.00
_cell.angle_gamma   90.00
#
_symmetry.space_group_name_H-M   'P 1'
#
loop_
_entity.id
_entity.type
_entity.pdbx_description
1 polymer ?
#
loop_
_entity_poly.entity_id
_entity_poly.type
_entity_poly.pdbx_seq_one_letter_code
_entity_poly.pdbx_strand_id
1 'polypeptide(L)' 'VVVGCDRQEQTIEPPSGLNTWALLKSCSSKLGLGPLQCMQIAKSLYHGGFITYPCTTATSYPSSVDLAELVQQH' A
#
# COMPACT_ATOMS: atom_id res chain seq x y z
N VAL A 1 -35.86 30.30 -0.59
CA VAL A 1 -35.96 29.65 0.73
C VAL A 1 -35.21 28.34 0.64
N VAL A 2 -34.09 28.19 1.37
CA VAL A 2 -33.35 26.91 1.40
C VAL A 2 -34.08 25.98 2.36
N VAL A 3 -34.56 24.87 1.83
CA VAL A 3 -35.41 23.89 2.54
C VAL A 3 -34.52 22.77 3.06
N GLY A 4 -33.72 23.08 4.10
CA GLY A 4 -32.90 22.10 4.83
C GLY A 4 -31.53 21.77 4.21
N CYS A 5 -30.55 21.55 5.07
CA CYS A 5 -29.22 21.08 4.72
C CYS A 5 -28.84 19.98 5.72
N ASP A 6 -28.66 18.75 5.23
CA ASP A 6 -28.34 17.58 6.05
C ASP A 6 -26.82 17.35 6.00
N ARG A 7 -26.19 17.30 7.18
CA ARG A 7 -24.74 17.20 7.32
C ARG A 7 -24.41 15.83 7.86
N GLN A 8 -23.80 14.99 7.02
CA GLN A 8 -23.38 13.65 7.42
C GLN A 8 -21.86 13.59 7.53
N GLU A 9 -21.40 13.10 8.67
CA GLU A 9 -19.99 12.86 8.94
C GLU A 9 -19.68 11.41 8.56
N GLN A 10 -18.86 11.24 7.53
CA GLN A 10 -18.39 9.92 7.10
C GLN A 10 -16.94 9.75 7.51
N THR A 11 -16.67 8.74 8.33
CA THR A 11 -15.30 8.32 8.68
C THR A 11 -14.83 7.30 7.65
N ILE A 12 -13.68 7.57 7.04
CA ILE A 12 -13.05 6.66 6.07
C ILE A 12 -11.99 5.86 6.81
N GLU A 13 -12.09 4.53 6.76
CA GLU A 13 -11.09 3.65 7.34
C GLU A 13 -9.76 3.71 6.56
N PRO A 14 -8.62 3.57 7.25
CA PRO A 14 -7.33 3.49 6.59
C PRO A 14 -7.25 2.25 5.70
N PRO A 15 -6.44 2.29 4.62
CA PRO A 15 -6.25 1.14 3.77
C PRO A 15 -5.54 0.00 4.52
N SER A 16 -5.87 -1.23 4.15
CA SER A 16 -5.15 -2.41 4.62
C SER A 16 -3.72 -2.45 4.06
N GLY A 17 -2.87 -3.27 4.68
CA GLY A 17 -1.49 -3.46 4.24
C GLY A 17 -1.41 -3.95 2.79
N LEU A 18 -0.37 -3.50 2.10
CA LEU A 18 -0.19 -3.73 0.67
C LEU A 18 0.19 -5.19 0.38
N ASN A 19 -0.70 -5.93 -0.28
CA ASN A 19 -0.44 -7.29 -0.75
C ASN A 19 -0.03 -7.33 -2.23
N THR A 20 0.41 -8.50 -2.71
CA THR A 20 0.88 -8.66 -4.09
C THR A 20 -0.18 -8.28 -5.14
N TRP A 21 -1.44 -8.67 -4.96
CA TRP A 21 -2.50 -8.33 -5.92
C TRP A 21 -2.80 -6.84 -5.97
N ALA A 22 -2.88 -6.19 -4.81
CA ALA A 22 -3.11 -4.75 -4.71
C ALA A 22 -1.93 -3.97 -5.27
N LEU A 23 -0.69 -4.44 -5.03
CA LEU A 23 0.52 -3.89 -5.63
C LEU A 23 0.44 -3.95 -7.17
N LEU A 24 0.18 -5.14 -7.74
CA LEU A 24 0.10 -5.31 -9.19
C LEU A 24 -1.03 -4.50 -9.81
N LYS A 25 -2.21 -4.51 -9.19
CA LYS A 25 -3.36 -3.72 -9.65
C LYS A 25 -3.05 -2.22 -9.63
N SER A 26 -2.38 -1.74 -8.59
CA SER A 26 -1.99 -0.33 -8.46
C SER A 26 -0.91 0.03 -9.47
N CYS A 27 0.12 -0.80 -9.64
CA CYS A 27 1.14 -0.66 -10.69
C CYS A 27 0.51 -0.54 -12.08
N SER A 28 -0.40 -1.45 -12.43
CA SER A 28 -1.04 -1.43 -13.74
C SER A 28 -1.98 -0.23 -13.92
N SER A 29 -2.78 0.10 -12.91
CA SER A 29 -3.76 1.19 -13.01
C SER A 29 -3.14 2.60 -12.89
N LYS A 30 -2.06 2.76 -12.13
CA LYS A 30 -1.45 4.08 -11.84
C LYS A 30 -0.17 4.32 -12.61
N LEU A 31 0.66 3.29 -12.81
CA LEU A 31 1.95 3.40 -13.49
C LEU A 31 1.96 2.77 -14.89
N GLY A 32 0.87 2.10 -15.32
CA GLY A 32 0.81 1.43 -16.61
C GLY A 32 1.76 0.22 -16.74
N LEU A 33 2.30 -0.27 -15.62
CA LEU A 33 3.27 -1.36 -15.63
C LEU A 33 2.58 -2.71 -15.77
N GLY A 34 3.12 -3.55 -16.66
CA GLY A 34 2.73 -4.95 -16.76
C GLY A 34 3.09 -5.71 -15.48
N PRO A 35 2.37 -6.80 -15.12
CA PRO A 35 2.60 -7.52 -13.87
C PRO A 35 4.05 -8.03 -13.72
N LEU A 36 4.63 -8.54 -14.80
CA LEU A 36 6.01 -9.04 -14.82
C LEU A 36 7.01 -7.93 -14.52
N GLN A 37 6.86 -6.76 -15.15
CA GLN A 37 7.75 -5.62 -14.96
C GLN A 37 7.64 -5.05 -13.55
N CYS A 38 6.42 -4.89 -13.02
CA CYS A 38 6.21 -4.44 -11.64
C CYS A 38 6.89 -5.38 -10.64
N MET A 39 6.79 -6.71 -10.82
CA MET A 39 7.48 -7.67 -9.96
C MET A 39 9.01 -7.62 -10.08
N GLN A 40 9.55 -7.43 -11.29
CA GLN A 40 11.01 -7.31 -11.48
C GLN A 40 11.57 -6.07 -10.76
N ILE A 41 10.86 -4.94 -10.83
CA ILE A 41 11.23 -3.71 -10.13
C ILE A 41 11.12 -3.92 -8.62
N ALA A 42 10.00 -4.47 -8.14
CA ALA A 42 9.81 -4.76 -6.71
C ALA A 42 10.91 -5.70 -6.17
N LYS A 43 11.28 -6.72 -6.94
CA LYS A 43 12.39 -7.62 -6.57
C LYS A 43 13.72 -6.87 -6.51
N SER A 44 13.97 -5.94 -7.42
CA SER A 44 15.20 -5.12 -7.40
C SER A 44 15.25 -4.22 -6.17
N LEU A 45 14.11 -3.62 -5.79
CA LEU A 45 13.98 -2.82 -4.56
C LEU A 45 14.19 -3.65 -3.28
N TYR A 46 13.72 -4.90 -3.27
CA TYR A 46 13.98 -5.84 -2.17
C TYR A 46 15.48 -6.13 -2.01
N HIS A 47 16.20 -6.38 -3.11
CA HIS A 47 17.65 -6.59 -3.04
C HIS A 47 18.41 -5.32 -2.61
N GLY A 48 17.86 -4.14 -2.94
CA GLY A 48 18.38 -2.86 -2.46
C GLY A 48 18.05 -2.56 -0.98
N GLY A 49 17.29 -3.42 -0.30
CA GLY A 49 16.90 -3.22 1.10
C GLY A 49 15.82 -2.16 1.32
N PHE A 50 15.16 -1.68 0.26
CA PHE A 50 14.16 -0.61 0.36
C PHE A 50 12.78 -1.09 0.78
N ILE A 51 12.41 -2.31 0.39
CA ILE A 51 11.09 -2.88 0.67
C ILE A 51 11.24 -4.30 1.19
N THR A 52 10.23 -4.74 1.94
CA THR A 52 10.10 -6.15 2.33
C THR A 52 9.80 -7.04 1.13
N TYR A 53 10.01 -8.35 1.29
CA TYR A 53 9.81 -9.32 0.21
C TYR A 53 8.44 -9.13 -0.48
N PRO A 54 8.38 -8.94 -1.81
CA PRO A 54 7.19 -8.43 -2.49
C PRO A 54 6.13 -9.49 -2.82
N CYS A 55 6.43 -10.80 -2.67
CA CYS A 55 5.48 -11.88 -2.98
C CYS A 55 4.78 -12.37 -1.71
N THR A 56 3.85 -11.58 -1.17
CA THR A 56 3.07 -11.92 0.04
C THR A 56 1.56 -11.80 -0.21
N THR A 57 0.79 -12.63 0.49
CA THR A 57 -0.68 -12.54 0.56
C THR A 57 -1.15 -11.83 1.84
N ALA A 58 -0.24 -11.59 2.78
CA ALA A 58 -0.53 -10.95 4.06
C ALA A 58 -0.86 -9.47 3.87
N THR A 59 -1.91 -9.02 4.55
CA THR A 59 -2.36 -7.62 4.60
C THR A 59 -2.07 -6.95 5.94
N SER A 60 -1.39 -7.68 6.84
CA SER A 60 -1.10 -7.24 8.21
C SER A 60 0.39 -7.38 8.49
N TYR A 61 0.97 -6.38 9.13
CA TYR A 61 2.36 -6.43 9.57
C TYR A 61 2.47 -7.30 10.84
N PRO A 62 3.54 -8.11 10.98
CA PRO A 62 3.77 -8.87 12.19
C PRO A 62 4.14 -7.92 13.34
N SER A 63 3.78 -8.31 14.57
CA SER A 63 4.06 -7.54 15.80
C SER A 63 5.54 -7.42 16.13
N SER A 64 6.40 -8.17 15.44
CA SER A 64 7.86 -8.10 15.58
C SER A 64 8.51 -6.93 14.85
N VAL A 65 7.77 -6.24 13.95
CA VAL A 65 8.29 -5.11 13.19
C VAL A 65 7.95 -3.82 13.94
N ASP A 66 8.98 -3.02 14.25
CA ASP A 66 8.78 -1.70 14.83
C ASP A 66 8.43 -0.69 13.73
N LEU A 67 7.14 -0.32 13.68
CA LEU A 67 6.64 0.65 12.70
C LEU A 67 7.09 2.09 13.02
N ALA A 68 7.38 2.40 14.28
CA ALA A 68 7.84 3.74 14.65
C ALA A 68 9.24 4.01 14.10
N GLU A 69 10.11 3.01 14.16
CA GLU A 69 11.46 3.07 13.56
C GLU A 69 11.39 3.23 12.04
N LEU A 70 10.51 2.49 11.36
CA LEU A 70 10.35 2.57 9.89
C LEU A 70 9.86 3.93 9.39
N VAL A 71 9.05 4.64 10.17
CA VAL A 71 8.50 5.95 9.80
C VAL A 71 9.46 7.08 10.17
N GLN A 72 10.43 6.82 11.04
CA GLN A 72 11.40 7.80 11.47
C GLN A 72 12.29 8.21 10.29
N GLN A 73 12.16 9.47 9.85
CA GLN A 73 12.94 10.00 8.74
C GLN A 73 14.43 10.02 9.12
N HIS A 74 15.27 9.46 8.25
CA HIS A 74 16.72 9.68 8.27
C HIS A 74 17.06 11.08 7.73
#